data_AF-A0A968Q5E4-F1
#
_entry.id   AF-A0A968Q5E4-F1
#
_cell.length_a   1.000
_cell.length_b   1.000
_cell.length_c   1.000
_cell.angle_alpha   90.00
_cell.angle_beta   90.00
_cell.angle_gamma   90.00
#
_symmetry.space_group_name_H-M   'P 1'
#
loop_
_entity.id
_entity.type
_entity.pdbx_description
1 polymer ?
#
loop_
_entity_poly.entity_id
_entity_poly.type
_entity_poly.pdbx_seq_one_letter_code
_entity_poly.pdbx_strand_id
1 'polypeptide(L)'
;MKMSPKLSDPSPAVGGLFCLPRSHDPRYPNRLQVQLPRWSVDDVDLRRWILGFGAGVKVITPVEMVDRVRQVGEEIVALYDGQRIN
;
A
#
# COMPACT_ATOMS: atom_id res chain seq x y z
N MET A 1 7.04 -17.96 -35.30
CA MET A 1 7.42 -17.22 -34.07
C MET A 1 7.53 -18.22 -32.92
N LYS A 2 8.70 -18.32 -32.28
CA LYS A 2 8.95 -19.22 -31.15
C LYS A 2 8.68 -18.40 -29.88
N MET A 3 7.52 -18.59 -29.25
CA MET A 3 7.19 -17.91 -28.00
C MET A 3 7.97 -18.55 -26.86
N SER A 4 8.51 -17.73 -25.95
CA SER A 4 9.19 -18.21 -24.74
C SER A 4 8.25 -19.10 -23.92
N PRO A 5 8.77 -20.12 -23.22
CA PRO A 5 7.95 -20.97 -22.37
C PRO A 5 7.24 -20.12 -21.32
N LYS A 6 5.98 -20.44 -21.04
CA LYS A 6 5.28 -19.84 -19.89
C LYS A 6 6.07 -20.21 -18.64
N LEU A 7 6.43 -19.22 -17.81
CA LEU A 7 6.93 -19.51 -16.48
C LEU A 7 5.86 -20.34 -15.77
N SER A 8 6.24 -21.54 -15.33
CA SER A 8 5.40 -22.38 -14.50
C SER A 8 4.96 -21.61 -13.26
N ASP A 9 3.79 -21.94 -12.71
CA ASP A 9 3.34 -21.40 -11.43
C ASP A 9 4.47 -21.51 -10.41
N PRO A 10 4.80 -20.43 -9.67
CA PRO A 10 5.89 -20.46 -8.72
C PRO A 10 5.57 -21.52 -7.67
N SER A 11 6.32 -22.63 -7.73
CA SER A 11 6.45 -23.59 -6.63
C SER A 11 6.74 -22.80 -5.34
N PRO A 12 6.25 -23.21 -4.16
CA PRO A 12 6.58 -22.57 -2.89
C PRO A 12 8.07 -22.83 -2.59
N ALA A 13 8.94 -22.10 -3.30
CA ALA A 13 10.36 -22.20 -3.20
C ALA A 13 10.77 -21.64 -1.84
N VAL A 14 11.43 -22.50 -1.07
CA VAL A 14 12.18 -22.15 0.12
C VAL A 14 13.15 -21.02 -0.24
N GLY A 15 12.86 -19.82 0.26
CA GLY A 15 13.78 -18.70 0.43
C GLY A 15 14.73 -18.37 -0.73
N GLY A 16 14.22 -17.74 -1.80
CA GLY A 16 15.09 -16.98 -2.70
C GLY A 16 15.65 -15.74 -2.01
N LEU A 17 16.85 -15.30 -2.42
CA LEU A 17 17.53 -14.09 -1.90
C LEU A 17 16.64 -12.82 -1.93
N PHE A 18 15.64 -12.78 -2.81
CA PHE A 18 14.73 -11.66 -3.01
C PHE A 18 13.27 -12.04 -2.71
N CYS A 19 13.03 -12.79 -1.63
CA CYS A 19 11.69 -13.15 -1.19
C CYS A 19 11.38 -12.51 0.18
N LEU A 20 10.23 -11.83 0.28
CA LEU A 20 9.72 -11.40 1.57
C LEU A 20 9.13 -12.59 2.33
N PRO A 21 9.24 -12.63 3.67
CA PRO A 21 8.50 -13.59 4.49
C PRO A 21 7.00 -13.45 4.24
N ARG A 22 6.30 -14.58 4.16
CA ARG A 22 4.84 -14.56 4.09
C ARG A 22 4.27 -14.01 5.39
N SER A 23 3.30 -13.12 5.25
CA SER A 23 2.49 -12.60 6.35
C SER A 23 1.40 -13.61 6.71
N HIS A 24 1.01 -13.63 7.99
CA HIS A 24 -0.12 -14.42 8.47
C HIS A 24 -1.50 -13.86 8.04
N ASP A 25 -1.54 -12.62 7.53
CA ASP A 25 -2.79 -12.04 7.01
C ASP A 25 -3.02 -12.54 5.56
N PRO A 26 -4.07 -13.34 5.31
CA PRO A 26 -4.35 -13.87 3.98
C PRO A 26 -4.70 -12.78 2.96
N ARG A 27 -5.15 -11.59 3.39
CA ARG A 27 -5.42 -10.45 2.50
C ARG A 27 -4.15 -9.74 2.06
N TYR A 28 -3.10 -9.83 2.87
CA TYR A 28 -1.81 -9.20 2.61
C TYR A 28 -0.68 -10.23 2.81
N PRO A 29 -0.55 -11.22 1.91
CA PRO A 29 0.40 -12.32 2.09
C PRO A 29 1.86 -11.85 1.98
N ASN A 30 2.12 -10.74 1.28
CA ASN A 30 3.45 -10.17 1.09
C ASN A 30 3.50 -8.76 1.69
N ARG A 31 3.86 -8.64 2.98
CA ARG A 31 3.96 -7.33 3.65
C ARG A 31 5.38 -6.82 3.67
N LEU A 32 5.55 -5.60 3.18
CA LEU A 32 6.77 -4.82 3.34
C LEU A 32 6.54 -3.73 4.40
N GLN A 33 7.47 -3.60 5.33
CA GLN A 33 7.53 -2.47 6.26
C GLN A 33 8.87 -1.78 6.08
N VAL A 34 8.84 -0.47 5.87
CA VAL A 34 10.03 0.35 5.68
C VAL A 34 10.04 1.49 6.69
N GLN A 35 11.22 1.84 7.15
CA GLN A 35 11.45 3.07 7.89
C GLN A 35 11.96 4.12 6.90
N LEU A 36 11.38 5.31 6.97
CA LEU A 36 11.74 6.43 6.11
C LEU A 36 12.39 7.53 6.94
N PRO A 37 13.29 8.34 6.34
CA PRO A 37 13.85 9.51 7.01
C PRO A 37 12.76 10.49 7.45
N ARG A 38 13.01 11.26 8.51
CA ARG A 38 12.03 12.20 9.07
C ARG A 38 11.49 13.23 8.07
N TRP A 39 12.32 13.67 7.12
CA TRP A 39 11.91 14.63 6.09
C TRP A 39 10.76 14.12 5.20
N SER A 40 10.58 12.79 5.11
CA SER A 40 9.54 12.17 4.29
C SER A 40 8.11 12.51 4.73
N VAL A 41 7.91 12.92 5.99
CA VAL A 41 6.62 13.36 6.53
C VAL A 41 6.06 14.57 5.76
N ASP A 42 6.96 15.41 5.23
CA ASP A 42 6.64 16.63 4.50
C ASP A 42 6.80 16.47 2.99
N ASP A 43 7.09 15.27 2.51
CA ASP A 43 7.19 14.96 1.09
C ASP A 43 5.79 14.85 0.44
N VAL A 44 5.54 15.69 -0.57
CA VAL A 44 4.24 15.74 -1.27
C VAL A 44 4.02 14.48 -2.11
N ASP A 45 5.06 13.97 -2.76
CA ASP A 45 4.96 12.84 -3.66
C ASP A 45 4.76 11.54 -2.89
N LEU A 46 5.42 11.37 -1.74
CA LEU A 46 5.15 10.25 -0.84
C LEU A 46 3.70 10.27 -0.35
N ARG A 47 3.18 11.44 0.04
CA ARG A 47 1.78 11.56 0.49
C ARG A 47 0.80 11.20 -0.62
N ARG A 48 1.00 11.72 -1.84
CA ARG A 48 0.18 11.38 -3.01
C ARG A 48 0.25 9.90 -3.34
N TRP A 49 1.45 9.32 -3.27
CA TRP A 49 1.67 7.90 -3.51
C TRP A 49 0.92 7.04 -2.49
N ILE A 50 1.03 7.36 -1.19
CA ILE A 50 0.30 6.65 -0.13
C ILE A 50 -1.21 6.67 -0.39
N LEU A 51 -1.78 7.86 -0.68
CA LEU A 51 -3.21 8.00 -0.95
C LEU A 51 -3.62 7.25 -2.23
N GLY A 52 -2.80 7.30 -3.28
CA GLY A 52 -3.06 6.62 -4.56
C GLY A 52 -3.08 5.10 -4.46
N PHE A 53 -2.38 4.51 -3.49
CA PHE A 53 -2.40 3.06 -3.24
C PHE A 53 -3.65 2.59 -2.46
N GLY A 54 -4.44 3.50 -1.92
CA GLY A 54 -5.65 3.18 -1.16
C GLY A 54 -5.38 2.17 -0.03
N ALA A 55 -6.20 1.11 0.04
CA ALA A 55 -6.09 0.06 1.07
C ALA A 55 -4.85 -0.85 0.93
N GLY A 56 -3.99 -0.63 -0.08
CA GLY A 56 -2.73 -1.36 -0.26
C GLY A 56 -1.58 -0.85 0.62
N VAL A 57 -1.69 0.37 1.16
CA VAL A 57 -0.65 1.00 1.99
C VAL A 57 -1.27 1.52 3.27
N LYS A 58 -0.54 1.40 4.38
CA LYS A 58 -0.95 1.92 5.69
C LYS A 58 0.22 2.62 6.36
N VAL A 59 0.00 3.88 6.75
CA VAL A 59 0.92 4.61 7.64
C VAL A 59 0.71 4.10 9.07
N ILE A 60 1.81 3.76 9.74
CA ILE A 60 1.80 3.28 11.14
C ILE A 60 2.24 4.40 12.08
N THR A 61 3.30 5.12 11.69
CA THR A 61 3.88 6.26 12.41
C THR A 61 4.53 7.21 11.39
N PRO A 62 4.65 8.51 11.68
CA PRO A 62 4.23 9.17 12.93
C PRO A 62 2.73 9.52 12.93
N VAL A 63 2.18 9.83 14.11
CA VAL A 63 0.72 10.02 14.31
C VAL A 63 0.19 11.16 13.46
N GLU A 64 0.95 12.24 13.29
CA GLU A 64 0.53 13.36 12.45
C GLU A 64 0.28 12.96 10.99
N MET A 65 1.03 11.98 10.48
CA MET A 65 0.86 11.48 9.11
C MET A 65 -0.32 10.51 9.01
N VAL A 66 -0.56 9.72 10.06
CA VAL A 66 -1.75 8.86 10.17
C VAL A 66 -3.02 9.72 10.14
N ASP A 67 -3.06 10.79 10.94
CA ASP A 67 -4.21 11.66 11.05
C ASP A 67 -4.51 12.39 9.73
N ARG A 68 -3.47 12.88 9.04
CA ARG A 68 -3.62 13.49 7.70
C ARG A 68 -4.24 12.53 6.68
N VAL A 69 -3.76 11.28 6.63
CA VAL A 69 -4.29 10.28 5.69
C VAL A 69 -5.73 9.92 6.04
N ARG A 70 -6.04 9.77 7.33
CA ARG A 70 -7.41 9.50 7.79
C ARG A 70 -8.36 10.64 7.43
N GLN A 71 -7.98 11.88 7.71
CA GLN A 71 -8.77 13.06 7.40
C GLN A 71 -9.12 13.13 5.91
N VAL A 72 -8.14 12.95 5.02
CA VAL A 72 -8.40 12.94 3.57
C VAL A 72 -9.40 11.84 3.19
N GLY A 73 -9.26 10.65 3.78
CA GLY A 73 -10.21 9.56 3.55
C GLY A 73 -11.62 9.89 4.02
N GLU A 74 -11.77 10.47 5.20
CA GLU A 74 -13.06 10.91 5.76
C GLU A 74 -13.71 12.01 4.92
N GLU A 75 -12.93 13.00 4.46
CA GLU A 75 -13.40 14.07 3.56
C GLU A 75 -13.90 13.50 2.23
N ILE A 76 -13.18 12.53 1.64
CA ILE A 76 -13.61 11.85 0.42
C ILE A 76 -14.94 11.11 0.66
N VAL A 77 -15.04 10.32 1.73
CA VAL A 77 -16.27 9.60 2.07
C VAL A 77 -17.44 10.57 2.24
N ALA A 78 -17.23 11.67 2.96
CA ALA A 78 -18.26 12.69 3.19
C ALA A 78 -18.78 13.31 1.88
N LEU A 79 -17.92 13.49 0.86
CA LEU A 79 -18.35 13.98 -0.45
C LEU A 79 -19.28 12.99 -1.16
N TYR A 80 -18.96 11.70 -1.13
CA TYR A 80 -19.79 10.67 -1.78
C TYR A 80 -21.08 10.37 -1.01
N ASP A 81 -21.03 10.37 0.32
CA ASP A 81 -22.20 10.13 1.16
C ASP A 81 -23.15 11.34 1.19
N GLY A 82 -22.61 12.56 1.07
CA GLY A 82 -23.38 13.81 1.07
C GLY A 82 -24.04 14.15 -0.27
N GLN A 83 -23.68 13.47 -1.36
CA GLN A 83 -24.18 13.77 -2.70
C GLN A 83 -25.19 12.71 -3.19
N ARG A 84 -26.45 12.85 -2.79
CA ARG A 84 -27.58 12.44 -3.65
C ARG A 84 -27.74 13.48 -4.75
N ILE A 85 -26.96 13.35 -5.81
CA ILE A 85 -27.19 14.12 -7.03
C ILE A 85 -28.36 13.46 -7.75
N ASN A 86 -29.53 14.10 -7.72
CA ASN A 86 -30.66 13.79 -8.61
C ASN A 86 -30.32 14.15 -10.05
#